data_AF-A0A2G2IPG3-F1
#
_entry.id   AF-A0A2G2IPG3-F1
#
_cell.length_a   1.000
_cell.length_b   1.000
_cell.length_c   1.000
_cell.angle_alpha   90.00
_cell.angle_beta   90.00
_cell.angle_gamma   90.00
#
_symmetry.space_group_name_H-M   'P 1'
#
loop_
_entity.id
_entity.type
_entity.pdbx_description
1 polymer ?
#
loop_
_entity_poly.entity_id
_entity_poly.type
_entity_poly.pdbx_seq_one_letter_code
_entity_poly.pdbx_strand_id
1 'polypeptide(L)' 'MTPPNKHLIALINYFTLIPLVYFIPQWLNPYLPANPLLQVCIVVAIIVPIISYVVMPIAMTRLTKPK' A
#
# COMPACT_ATOMS: atom_id res chain seq x y z
N MET A 1 21.03 10.57 14.72
CA MET A 1 19.93 10.41 13.73
C MET A 1 18.64 10.37 14.52
N THR A 2 17.84 11.44 14.51
CA THR A 2 16.50 11.39 15.11
C THR A 2 15.70 10.34 14.34
N PRO A 3 15.14 9.33 15.01
CA PRO A 3 14.32 8.33 14.33
C PRO A 3 13.15 9.07 13.64
N PRO A 4 12.84 8.75 12.38
CA PRO A 4 11.69 9.35 11.72
C PRO A 4 10.44 9.05 12.54
N ASN A 5 9.59 10.06 12.74
CA ASN A 5 8.40 9.95 13.60
C ASN A 5 7.52 8.79 13.14
N LYS A 6 7.55 7.66 13.87
CA LYS A 6 6.84 6.41 13.54
C LYS A 6 5.34 6.63 13.37
N HIS A 7 4.77 7.59 14.11
CA HIS A 7 3.37 7.99 13.98
C HIS A 7 3.05 8.66 12.63
N LEU A 8 3.95 9.49 12.10
CA LEU A 8 3.80 10.14 10.79
C LEU A 8 3.88 9.11 9.66
N ILE A 9 4.81 8.15 9.75
CA ILE A 9 4.92 7.03 8.81
C ILE A 9 3.62 6.20 8.83
N ALA A 10 3.13 5.85 10.02
CA ALA A 10 1.91 5.08 10.17
C ALA A 10 0.68 5.81 9.59
N LEU A 11 0.59 7.12 9.79
CA LEU A 11 -0.49 7.94 9.25
C LEU A 11 -0.46 8.00 7.72
N ILE A 12 0.71 8.24 7.12
CA ILE A 12 0.89 8.21 5.66
C ILE A 12 0.54 6.84 5.10
N ASN A 13 1.00 5.77 5.75
CA ASN A 13 0.70 4.41 5.31
C ASN A 13 -0.80 4.12 5.37
N TYR A 14 -1.48 4.49 6.46
CA TYR A 14 -2.93 4.31 6.62
C TYR A 14 -3.71 5.03 5.51
N PHE A 15 -3.43 6.31 5.28
CA PHE A 15 -4.08 7.10 4.24
C PHE A 15 -3.74 6.65 2.82
N THR A 16 -2.59 6.00 2.60
CA THR A 16 -2.24 5.44 1.29
C THR A 16 -2.85 4.07 1.07
N LEU A 17 -2.93 3.25 2.12
CA LEU A 17 -3.51 1.91 2.09
C LEU A 17 -4.99 1.97 1.72
N ILE A 18 -5.78 2.85 2.35
CA ILE A 18 -7.24 2.96 2.14
C ILE A 18 -7.63 3.10 0.65
N PRO A 19 -7.14 4.10 -0.10
CA PRO A 19 -7.49 4.24 -1.51
C PRO A 19 -6.95 3.06 -2.32
N LEU A 20 -5.74 2.59 -2.03
CA LEU A 20 -5.14 1.48 -2.76
C LEU A 20 -5.98 0.18 -2.65
N VAL A 21 -6.40 -0.17 -1.43
CA VAL A 21 -7.22 -1.38 -1.19
C VAL A 21 -8.64 -1.23 -1.70
N TYR A 22 -9.14 -0.02 -1.89
CA TYR A 22 -10.47 0.22 -2.46
C TYR A 22 -10.45 0.15 -4.00
N PHE A 23 -9.50 0.83 -4.64
CA PHE A 23 -9.45 0.95 -6.10
C PHE A 23 -8.92 -0.31 -6.79
N ILE A 24 -7.88 -0.95 -6.25
CA ILE A 24 -7.24 -2.12 -6.89
C ILE A 24 -8.22 -3.28 -7.12
N PRO A 25 -8.99 -3.75 -6.13
CA PRO A 25 -9.96 -4.81 -6.37
C PRO A 25 -11.08 -4.41 -7.34
N GLN A 26 -11.56 -3.16 -7.32
CA GLN A 26 -12.55 -2.69 -8.29
C GLN A 26 -12.02 -2.73 -9.72
N TRP A 27 -10.76 -2.32 -9.91
CA TRP A 27 -10.13 -2.30 -11.22
C TRP A 27 -9.82 -3.72 -11.75
N LEU A 28 -9.46 -4.63 -10.84
CA LEU A 28 -9.15 -6.02 -11.18
C LEU A 28 -10.38 -6.92 -11.29
N ASN A 29 -11.51 -6.56 -10.68
CA ASN A 29 -12.76 -7.35 -10.68
C ASN A 29 -13.13 -7.97 -12.05
N PRO A 30 -13.10 -7.23 -13.19
CA PRO A 30 -13.43 -7.81 -14.49
C PRO A 30 -12.47 -8.92 -14.97
N TYR A 31 -11.28 -9.04 -14.36
CA TYR A 31 -10.25 -10.02 -14.69
C TYR A 31 -10.12 -11.15 -13.65
N LEU A 32 -10.89 -11.07 -12.55
CA LEU A 32 -10.76 -12.01 -11.43
C LEU A 32 -11.70 -13.22 -11.60
N PRO A 33 -11.27 -14.41 -11.13
CA PRO A 33 -12.11 -15.59 -11.14
C PRO A 33 -13.28 -15.45 -10.15
N ALA A 34 -14.39 -16.15 -10.41
CA ALA A 34 -15.59 -16.14 -9.56
C ALA A 34 -15.37 -16.68 -8.13
N ASN A 35 -14.22 -17.32 -7.87
CA ASN A 35 -13.90 -17.84 -6.54
C ASN A 35 -13.39 -16.70 -5.63
N PRO A 36 -14.11 -16.36 -4.56
CA PRO A 36 -13.79 -15.23 -3.69
C PRO A 36 -12.43 -15.37 -3.00
N LEU A 37 -11.99 -16.59 -2.66
CA LEU A 37 -10.68 -16.81 -2.03
C LEU A 37 -9.54 -16.48 -3.00
N LEU A 38 -9.65 -16.93 -4.25
CA LEU A 38 -8.66 -16.62 -5.29
C LEU A 38 -8.64 -15.12 -5.60
N GLN A 39 -9.82 -14.48 -5.61
CA GLN A 39 -9.93 -13.04 -5.79
C GLN A 39 -9.13 -12.26 -4.74
N VAL A 40 -9.32 -12.59 -3.45
CA VAL A 40 -8.60 -11.95 -2.36
C VAL A 40 -7.10 -12.24 -2.44
N CYS A 41 -6.70 -13.49 -2.72
CA CYS A 41 -5.29 -13.85 -2.86
C CYS A 41 -4.58 -13.04 -3.95
N ILE A 42 -5.19 -12.89 -5.13
CA ILE A 42 -4.61 -12.13 -6.25
C ILE A 42 -4.51 -10.64 -5.90
N VAL A 43 -5.58 -10.07 -5.33
CA VAL A 43 -5.61 -8.65 -4.94
C VAL A 43 -4.54 -8.35 -3.89
N VAL A 44 -4.41 -9.19 -2.85
CA VAL A 44 -3.38 -9.05 -1.82
C VAL A 44 -1.99 -9.23 -2.40
N ALA A 45 -1.78 -10.20 -3.31
CA ALA A 45 -0.51 -10.44 -3.97
C ALA A 45 -0.01 -9.23 -4.80
N ILE A 46 -0.93 -8.36 -5.25
CA ILE A 46 -0.60 -7.12 -5.98
C ILE A 46 -0.40 -5.95 -5.01
N ILE A 47 -1.27 -5.80 -4.01
CA ILE A 47 -1.23 -4.67 -3.06
C ILE A 47 0.02 -4.72 -2.18
N VAL A 48 0.39 -5.89 -1.66
CA VAL A 48 1.52 -6.05 -0.74
C VAL A 48 2.86 -5.57 -1.34
N PRO A 49 3.26 -5.96 -2.57
CA PRO A 49 4.49 -5.45 -3.16
C PRO A 49 4.41 -3.95 -3.48
N ILE A 50 3.26 -3.42 -3.90
CA ILE A 50 3.11 -1.98 -4.12
C ILE A 50 3.38 -1.21 -2.82
N ILE A 51 2.82 -1.65 -1.70
CA ILE A 51 3.04 -0.95 -0.42
C ILE A 51 4.47 -1.12 0.07
N SER A 52 5.01 -2.33 -0.01
CA SER A 52 6.33 -2.63 0.53
C SER A 52 7.47 -2.01 -0.29
N TYR A 53 7.35 -1.99 -1.62
CA TYR A 53 8.42 -1.56 -2.53
C TYR A 53 8.18 -0.18 -3.18
N VAL A 54 6.98 0.38 -3.11
CA VAL A 54 6.70 1.72 -3.67
C VAL A 54 6.35 2.69 -2.54
N VAL A 55 5.32 2.41 -1.75
CA VAL A 55 4.81 3.37 -0.76
C VAL A 55 5.80 3.59 0.40
N MET A 56 6.26 2.51 1.05
CA MET A 56 7.20 2.62 2.17
C MET A 56 8.52 3.31 1.80
N PRO A 57 9.22 2.96 0.71
CA PRO A 57 10.45 3.65 0.35
C PRO A 57 10.21 5.12 0.01
N ILE A 58 9.13 5.47 -0.70
CA ILE A 58 8.79 6.87 -0.98
C ILE A 58 8.54 7.63 0.33
N ALA A 59 7.74 7.06 1.24
CA ALA A 59 7.45 7.67 2.53
C ALA A 59 8.74 7.88 3.33
N MET A 60 9.63 6.88 3.37
CA MET A 60 10.93 7.00 4.01
C MET A 60 11.76 8.09 3.37
N THR A 61 11.95 8.11 2.05
CA THR A 61 12.72 9.15 1.34
C THR A 61 12.16 10.56 1.57
N ARG A 62 10.84 10.72 1.64
CA ARG A 62 10.19 12.03 1.88
C ARG A 62 10.35 12.49 3.33
N LEU A 63 10.40 11.57 4.28
CA LEU A 63 10.51 11.86 5.72
C LEU A 63 11.95 11.98 6.21
N THR A 64 12.92 11.29 5.59
CA THR A 64 14.34 11.42 5.93
C THR A 64 15.05 12.52 5.16
N LYS A 65 14.42 13.14 4.14
CA LYS A 65 15.02 14.29 3.46
C LYS A 65 15.21 15.42 4.48
N PRO A 66 16.45 15.79 4.84
CA PRO A 66 16.66 16.98 5.65
C PRO A 66 16.16 18.18 4.84
N LYS A 67 15.40 19.06 5.50
CA LYS A 67 15.03 20.37 4.96
C LYS A 67 16.28 21.12 4.52
#